data_AF-A0A6N2UE45-F1
#
_entry.id   AF-A0A6N2UE45-F1
#
_cell.length_a   1.000
_cell.length_b   1.000
_cell.length_c   1.000
_cell.angle_alpha   90.00
_cell.angle_beta   90.00
_cell.angle_gamma   90.00
#
_symmetry.space_group_name_H-M   'P 1'
#
loop_
_entity.id
_entity.type
_entity.pdbx_description
1 polymer ?
#
loop_
_entity_poly.entity_id
_entity_poly.type
_entity_poly.pdbx_seq_one_letter_code
_entity_poly.pdbx_strand_id
1 'polypeptide(L)'
;MDTIQELQNFRTRLIQDINIMFDSMILKLREEQDNSGSARVTAEVREYESIYPLAGVPGIFKGKKPTGVRFLDGTRVDVPTWKRVVEVILQRCINIPEKHDKLLLLRGKVSGRARVLISERADGMRSPLKIEDNLYVETHYDTETLLKILTTRILDVIGYDYRDITITVRND
;
A
#
# COMPACT_ATOMS: atom_id res chain seq x y z
N MET A 1 -47.24 15.44 -29.59
CA MET A 1 -46.26 14.76 -28.73
C MET A 1 -44.92 15.37 -29.04
N ASP A 2 -44.27 15.97 -28.04
CA ASP A 2 -42.93 16.55 -28.22
C ASP A 2 -41.91 15.41 -28.10
N THR A 3 -41.45 14.93 -29.25
CA THR A 3 -40.50 13.82 -29.35
C THR A 3 -39.18 14.11 -28.64
N ILE A 4 -38.79 15.40 -28.52
CA ILE A 4 -37.61 15.81 -27.77
C ILE A 4 -37.86 15.65 -26.27
N GLN A 5 -39.04 16.05 -25.78
CA GLN A 5 -39.42 15.88 -24.38
C GLN A 5 -39.51 14.39 -24.00
N GLU A 6 -40.04 13.55 -24.89
CA GLU A 6 -40.08 12.10 -24.69
C GLU A 6 -38.66 11.49 -24.60
N LEU A 7 -37.73 11.95 -25.44
CA LEU A 7 -36.34 11.50 -25.41
C LEU A 7 -35.63 11.93 -24.11
N GLN A 8 -35.88 13.14 -23.62
CA GLN A 8 -35.33 13.62 -22.33
C GLN A 8 -35.90 12.86 -21.15
N ASN A 9 -37.20 12.56 -21.16
CA ASN A 9 -37.84 11.75 -20.13
C ASN A 9 -37.26 10.32 -20.13
N PHE A 10 -37.03 9.73 -21.31
CA PHE A 10 -36.41 8.42 -21.45
C PHE A 10 -34.96 8.40 -20.94
N ARG A 11 -34.14 9.40 -21.32
CA ARG A 11 -32.77 9.56 -20.82
C ARG A 11 -32.74 9.64 -19.29
N THR A 12 -33.61 10.46 -18.70
CA THR A 12 -33.67 10.64 -17.24
C THR A 12 -34.00 9.32 -16.55
N ARG A 13 -34.94 8.56 -17.11
CA ARG A 13 -35.31 7.23 -16.62
C ARG A 13 -34.14 6.25 -16.67
N LEU A 14 -33.42 6.18 -17.79
CA LEU A 14 -32.24 5.31 -17.91
C LEU A 14 -31.17 5.64 -16.86
N ILE A 15 -30.90 6.92 -16.62
CA ILE A 15 -29.94 7.35 -15.61
C ILE A 15 -30.40 6.92 -14.20
N GLN A 16 -31.68 7.09 -13.88
CA GLN A 16 -32.24 6.65 -12.60
C GLN A 16 -32.15 5.14 -12.44
N ASP A 17 -32.52 4.38 -13.47
CA ASP A 17 -32.48 2.91 -13.45
C ASP A 17 -31.04 2.40 -13.28
N ILE A 18 -30.08 3.04 -13.97
CA ILE A 18 -28.65 2.76 -13.83
C ILE A 18 -28.16 3.04 -12.41
N ASN A 19 -28.53 4.19 -11.83
CA ASN A 19 -28.13 4.55 -10.47
C ASN A 19 -28.69 3.56 -9.45
N ILE A 20 -29.98 3.20 -9.57
CA ILE A 20 -30.63 2.21 -8.69
C ILE A 20 -29.94 0.84 -8.81
N MET A 21 -29.57 0.44 -10.04
CA MET A 21 -28.84 -0.81 -10.28
C MET A 21 -27.46 -0.79 -9.61
N PHE A 22 -26.71 0.30 -9.75
CA PHE A 22 -25.41 0.46 -9.11
C PHE A 22 -25.53 0.45 -7.58
N ASP A 23 -26.49 1.19 -7.01
CA ASP A 23 -26.72 1.21 -5.56
C ASP A 23 -27.08 -0.19 -5.04
N SER A 24 -27.90 -0.95 -5.77
CA SER A 24 -28.24 -2.34 -5.44
C SER A 24 -27.03 -3.27 -5.52
N MET A 25 -26.18 -3.15 -6.54
CA MET A 25 -24.94 -3.91 -6.63
C MET A 25 -23.97 -3.56 -5.51
N ILE A 26 -23.83 -2.28 -5.17
CA ILE A 26 -22.99 -1.82 -4.05
C ILE A 26 -23.49 -2.43 -2.74
N LEU A 27 -24.81 -2.44 -2.51
CA LEU A 27 -25.42 -3.07 -1.33
C LEU A 27 -25.16 -4.58 -1.29
N LYS A 28 -25.38 -5.29 -2.40
CA LYS A 28 -25.12 -6.74 -2.47
C LYS A 28 -23.65 -7.09 -2.28
N LEU A 29 -22.74 -6.35 -2.90
CA LEU A 29 -21.30 -6.52 -2.67
C LEU A 29 -20.92 -6.22 -1.23
N ARG A 30 -21.63 -5.31 -0.56
CA ARG A 30 -21.43 -5.08 0.87
C ARG A 30 -21.94 -6.24 1.71
N GLU A 31 -23.14 -6.73 1.43
CA GLU A 31 -23.74 -7.87 2.15
C GLU A 31 -22.95 -9.17 1.92
N GLU A 32 -22.45 -9.43 0.71
CA GLU A 32 -21.62 -10.60 0.39
C GLU A 32 -20.25 -10.54 1.08
N GLN A 33 -19.68 -9.33 1.22
CA GLN A 33 -18.49 -9.10 2.04
C GLN A 33 -18.78 -9.26 3.55
N ASP A 34 -20.00 -9.01 4.02
CA ASP A 34 -20.39 -9.21 5.42
C ASP A 34 -20.72 -10.68 5.74
N ASN A 35 -21.27 -11.44 4.78
CA ASN A 35 -21.71 -12.83 4.99
C ASN A 35 -20.61 -13.88 4.77
N SER A 36 -19.51 -13.56 4.07
CA SER A 36 -18.47 -14.55 3.70
C SER A 36 -17.25 -14.59 4.64
N GLY A 37 -17.21 -13.79 5.70
CA GLY A 37 -16.07 -13.80 6.60
C GLY A 37 -16.18 -12.75 7.69
N SER A 38 -16.28 -13.24 8.92
CA SER A 38 -16.04 -12.47 10.14
C SER A 38 -14.92 -11.45 9.95
N ALA A 39 -15.20 -10.21 10.36
CA ALA A 39 -14.28 -9.09 10.52
C ALA A 39 -14.05 -8.18 9.28
N ARG A 40 -15.12 -7.50 8.81
CA ARG A 40 -14.96 -6.09 8.43
C ARG A 40 -14.59 -5.29 9.69
N VAL A 41 -13.33 -5.37 10.06
CA VAL A 41 -12.68 -4.31 10.83
C VAL A 41 -12.73 -3.11 9.90
N THR A 42 -13.74 -2.24 10.09
CA THR A 42 -13.48 -0.81 9.98
C THR A 42 -12.10 -0.61 10.57
N ALA A 43 -11.14 -0.14 9.78
CA ALA A 43 -9.77 0.10 10.22
C ALA A 43 -9.73 1.23 11.26
N GLU A 44 -10.47 1.04 12.34
CA GLU A 44 -10.42 1.77 13.57
C GLU A 44 -9.00 1.63 14.08
N VAL A 45 -8.40 2.77 14.28
CA VAL A 45 -7.19 2.89 15.06
C VAL A 45 -7.50 2.22 16.39
N ARG A 46 -6.76 1.17 16.72
CA ARG A 46 -6.95 0.54 18.02
C ARG A 46 -6.58 1.59 19.06
N GLU A 47 -7.29 1.65 20.18
CA GLU A 47 -7.11 2.69 21.21
C GLU A 47 -5.64 2.85 21.68
N TYR A 48 -4.87 1.77 21.59
CA TYR A 48 -3.44 1.70 21.89
C TYR A 48 -2.52 1.98 20.69
N GLU A 49 -3.00 2.63 19.62
CA GLU A 49 -2.21 2.93 18.43
C GLU A 49 -2.19 4.42 18.09
N SER A 50 -1.07 4.86 17.52
CA SER A 50 -0.90 6.16 16.88
C SER A 50 -0.72 5.97 15.39
N ILE A 51 -1.25 6.89 14.57
CA ILE A 51 -1.04 6.90 13.13
C ILE A 51 -0.05 7.97 12.75
N TYR A 52 0.91 7.63 11.89
CA TYR A 52 1.80 8.60 11.26
C TYR A 52 1.86 8.39 9.74
N PRO A 53 1.94 9.47 8.94
CA PRO A 53 2.14 9.35 7.50
C PRO A 53 3.52 8.77 7.19
N LEU A 54 3.60 7.86 6.23
CA LEU A 54 4.89 7.32 5.74
C LEU A 54 5.76 8.41 5.13
N ALA A 55 5.12 9.39 4.47
CA ALA A 55 5.79 10.57 3.91
C ALA A 55 6.27 11.58 4.97
N GLY A 56 6.01 11.33 6.26
CA GLY A 56 6.53 12.15 7.35
C GLY A 56 8.05 12.01 7.55
N VAL A 57 8.57 12.73 8.54
CA VAL A 57 10.00 12.67 8.90
C VAL A 57 10.33 11.27 9.46
N PRO A 58 11.25 10.49 8.86
CA PRO A 58 11.52 9.10 9.28
C PRO A 58 11.91 8.95 10.76
N GLY A 59 12.52 9.96 11.36
CA GLY A 59 12.90 9.97 12.78
C GLY A 59 11.72 9.79 13.74
N ILE A 60 10.48 10.08 13.32
CA ILE A 60 9.28 9.87 14.15
C ILE A 60 9.06 8.39 14.48
N PHE A 61 9.53 7.48 13.63
CA PHE A 61 9.34 6.03 13.80
C PHE A 61 10.43 5.38 14.66
N LYS A 62 11.48 6.12 15.01
CA LYS A 62 12.60 5.60 15.78
C LYS A 62 12.16 5.22 17.20
N GLY A 63 12.54 4.02 17.63
CA GLY A 63 12.14 3.45 18.92
C GLY A 63 10.71 2.91 18.97
N LYS A 64 9.88 3.18 17.96
CA LYS A 64 8.49 2.71 17.92
C LYS A 64 8.37 1.31 17.34
N LYS A 65 7.31 0.60 17.74
CA LYS A 65 6.92 -0.70 17.17
C LYS A 65 5.75 -0.52 16.20
N PRO A 66 5.89 -0.91 14.92
CA PRO A 66 4.78 -0.84 13.99
C PRO A 66 3.76 -1.93 14.33
N THR A 67 2.50 -1.64 14.03
CA THR A 67 1.39 -2.58 14.19
C THR A 67 0.63 -2.80 12.89
N GLY A 68 0.71 -1.85 11.95
CA GLY A 68 -0.02 -1.94 10.70
C GLY A 68 0.41 -0.91 9.65
N VAL A 69 0.11 -1.21 8.39
CA VAL A 69 0.19 -0.28 7.25
C VAL A 69 -1.22 -0.07 6.72
N ARG A 70 -1.61 1.18 6.48
CA ARG A 70 -2.92 1.57 5.96
C ARG A 70 -2.74 2.27 4.61
N PHE A 71 -3.58 1.90 3.65
CA PHE A 71 -3.60 2.42 2.29
C PHE A 71 -4.84 3.27 2.03
N LEU A 72 -4.81 4.05 0.95
CA LEU A 72 -5.92 4.93 0.54
C LEU A 72 -7.23 4.17 0.27
N ASP A 73 -7.13 2.93 -0.21
CA ASP A 73 -8.28 2.06 -0.49
C ASP A 73 -8.98 1.54 0.79
N GLY A 74 -8.55 1.99 1.97
CA GLY A 74 -9.06 1.57 3.27
C GLY A 74 -8.45 0.26 3.79
N THR A 75 -7.60 -0.41 2.99
CA THR A 75 -6.95 -1.66 3.41
C THR A 75 -5.97 -1.38 4.54
N ARG A 76 -6.06 -2.20 5.60
CA ARG A 76 -5.05 -2.29 6.65
C ARG A 76 -4.40 -3.66 6.62
N VAL A 77 -3.07 -3.69 6.66
CA VAL A 77 -2.29 -4.93 6.82
C VAL A 77 -1.55 -4.85 8.15
N ASP A 78 -1.83 -5.77 9.05
CA ASP A 78 -1.12 -5.84 10.33
C ASP A 78 0.33 -6.30 10.11
N VAL A 79 1.28 -5.56 10.68
CA VAL A 79 2.71 -5.80 10.51
C VAL A 79 3.44 -5.71 11.85
N PRO A 80 4.14 -6.76 12.30
CA PRO A 80 4.79 -6.75 13.61
C PRO A 80 6.20 -6.14 13.60
N THR A 81 6.76 -5.88 12.41
CA THR A 81 8.15 -5.41 12.24
C THR A 81 8.27 -4.41 11.09
N TRP A 82 9.31 -3.57 11.16
CA TRP A 82 9.65 -2.64 10.08
C TRP A 82 10.05 -3.33 8.77
N LYS A 83 10.61 -4.56 8.83
CA LYS A 83 10.86 -5.37 7.63
C LYS A 83 9.57 -5.73 6.92
N ARG A 84 8.54 -6.12 7.68
CA ARG A 84 7.22 -6.44 7.12
C ARG A 84 6.51 -5.20 6.56
N VAL A 85 6.72 -4.01 7.13
CA VAL A 85 6.26 -2.74 6.53
C VAL A 85 6.84 -2.58 5.12
N VAL A 86 8.16 -2.71 4.97
CA VAL A 86 8.85 -2.62 3.67
C VAL A 86 8.30 -3.66 2.71
N GLU A 87 8.16 -4.91 3.15
CA GLU A 87 7.63 -6.00 2.33
C GLU A 87 6.23 -5.68 1.80
N VAL A 88 5.29 -5.32 2.66
CA VAL A 88 3.90 -5.07 2.30
C VAL A 88 3.77 -3.91 1.30
N ILE A 89 4.56 -2.86 1.47
CA ILE A 89 4.55 -1.72 0.55
C ILE A 89 5.14 -2.13 -0.82
N LEU A 90 6.26 -2.84 -0.84
CA LEU A 90 6.87 -3.29 -2.10
C LEU A 90 6.01 -4.35 -2.82
N GLN A 91 5.30 -5.21 -2.07
CA GLN A 91 4.30 -6.13 -2.64
C GLN A 91 3.17 -5.37 -3.35
N ARG A 92 2.75 -4.21 -2.84
CA ARG A 92 1.79 -3.36 -3.57
C ARG A 92 2.40 -2.76 -4.85
N CYS A 93 3.68 -2.40 -4.83
CA CYS A 93 4.36 -1.91 -6.02
C CYS A 93 4.46 -2.98 -7.12
N ILE A 94 4.81 -4.23 -6.80
CA ILE A 94 4.96 -5.28 -7.83
C ILE A 94 3.63 -5.65 -8.51
N ASN A 95 2.49 -5.41 -7.84
CA ASN A 95 1.16 -5.60 -8.43
C ASN A 95 0.79 -4.52 -9.46
N ILE A 96 1.61 -3.48 -9.63
CA ILE A 96 1.45 -2.46 -10.67
C ILE A 96 2.54 -2.70 -11.73
N PRO A 97 2.20 -3.16 -12.94
CA PRO A 97 3.19 -3.58 -13.95
C PRO A 97 4.29 -2.56 -14.23
N GLU A 98 3.92 -1.28 -14.40
CA GLU A 98 4.89 -0.19 -14.63
C GLU A 98 5.90 -0.02 -13.46
N LYS A 99 5.45 -0.26 -12.22
CA LYS A 99 6.29 -0.14 -11.02
C LYS A 99 7.13 -1.39 -10.79
N HIS A 100 6.59 -2.56 -11.14
CA HIS A 100 7.33 -3.83 -11.16
C HIS A 100 8.53 -3.76 -12.09
N ASP A 101 8.34 -3.35 -13.34
CA ASP A 101 9.43 -3.19 -14.32
C ASP A 101 10.52 -2.24 -13.80
N LYS A 102 10.11 -1.11 -13.23
CA LYS A 102 11.03 -0.14 -12.63
C LYS A 102 11.80 -0.72 -11.44
N LEU A 103 11.15 -1.50 -10.57
CA LEU A 103 11.83 -2.19 -9.46
C LEU A 103 12.87 -3.20 -9.96
N LEU A 104 12.53 -4.00 -10.97
CA LEU A 104 13.48 -4.95 -11.57
C LEU A 104 14.68 -4.24 -12.22
N LEU A 105 14.47 -3.05 -12.80
CA LEU A 105 15.54 -2.21 -13.35
C LEU A 105 16.44 -1.58 -12.29
N LEU A 106 16.02 -1.50 -11.02
CA LEU A 106 16.83 -0.99 -9.91
C LEU A 106 17.81 -2.02 -9.35
N ARG A 107 17.62 -3.31 -9.66
CA ARG A 107 18.53 -4.39 -9.24
C ARG A 107 19.98 -4.04 -9.64
N GLY A 108 20.89 -4.09 -8.67
CA GLY A 108 22.31 -3.77 -8.86
C GLY A 108 22.65 -2.29 -9.10
N LYS A 109 21.66 -1.42 -9.40
CA LYS A 109 21.87 0.02 -9.61
C LYS A 109 21.77 0.83 -8.33
N VAL A 110 20.93 0.39 -7.40
CA VAL A 110 20.76 1.06 -6.11
C VAL A 110 21.76 0.46 -5.13
N SER A 111 22.85 1.19 -4.89
CA SER A 111 23.85 0.85 -3.88
C SER A 111 23.99 1.94 -2.82
N GLY A 112 24.23 1.52 -1.57
CA GLY A 112 24.76 2.38 -0.52
C GLY A 112 26.27 2.60 -0.68
N ARG A 113 26.95 3.15 0.33
CA ARG A 113 28.41 3.40 0.29
C ARG A 113 29.27 2.14 0.06
N ALA A 114 28.71 0.93 0.17
CA ALA A 114 29.39 -0.34 -0.12
C ALA A 114 28.45 -1.57 -0.24
N ARG A 115 27.12 -1.39 -0.32
CA ARG A 115 26.14 -2.50 -0.20
C ARG A 115 25.04 -2.37 -1.25
N VAL A 116 24.71 -3.48 -1.89
CA VAL A 116 23.59 -3.59 -2.83
C VAL A 116 22.29 -3.49 -2.04
N LEU A 117 21.41 -2.55 -2.39
CA LEU A 117 20.12 -2.37 -1.72
C LEU A 117 19.03 -3.25 -2.31
N ILE A 118 19.05 -3.43 -3.63
CA ILE A 118 18.12 -4.27 -4.37
C ILE A 118 18.92 -5.20 -5.29
N SER A 119 18.64 -6.49 -5.25
CA SER A 119 19.35 -7.51 -6.04
C SER A 119 18.38 -8.57 -6.56
N GLU A 120 18.84 -9.33 -7.56
CA GLU A 120 18.15 -10.54 -8.01
C GLU A 120 18.27 -11.70 -7.01
N ARG A 121 19.33 -11.69 -6.19
CA ARG A 121 19.66 -12.76 -5.26
C ARG A 121 19.97 -12.19 -3.88
N ALA A 122 19.81 -13.02 -2.85
CA ALA A 122 20.19 -12.69 -1.48
C ALA A 122 21.72 -12.55 -1.28
N ASP A 123 22.51 -13.05 -2.23
CA ASP A 123 23.97 -13.15 -2.13
C ASP A 123 24.63 -11.78 -1.87
N GLY A 124 25.47 -11.71 -0.83
CA GLY A 124 26.17 -10.48 -0.43
C GLY A 124 25.35 -9.51 0.44
N MET A 125 24.09 -9.81 0.74
CA MET A 125 23.28 -9.05 1.71
C MET A 125 23.45 -9.60 3.13
N ARG A 126 23.34 -8.73 4.14
CA ARG A 126 23.35 -9.09 5.57
C ARG A 126 21.99 -9.55 6.05
N SER A 127 20.92 -8.91 5.60
CA SER A 127 19.54 -9.27 5.95
C SER A 127 18.65 -9.17 4.70
N PRO A 128 18.76 -10.14 3.78
CA PRO A 128 17.94 -10.18 2.58
C PRO A 128 16.46 -10.37 2.94
N LEU A 129 15.61 -9.50 2.41
CA LEU A 129 14.16 -9.66 2.42
C LEU A 129 13.73 -10.01 1.01
N LYS A 130 13.20 -11.23 0.83
CA LYS A 130 12.65 -11.68 -0.44
C LYS A 130 11.29 -10.99 -0.67
N ILE A 131 11.14 -10.30 -1.80
CA ILE A 131 9.85 -9.75 -2.25
C ILE A 131 9.21 -10.70 -3.26
N GLU A 132 10.00 -11.15 -4.24
CA GLU A 132 9.63 -12.22 -5.17
C GLU A 132 10.89 -13.03 -5.53
N ASP A 133 10.78 -14.04 -6.40
CA ASP A 133 11.88 -14.96 -6.71
C ASP A 133 13.18 -14.30 -7.19
N ASN A 134 13.06 -13.18 -7.91
CA ASN A 134 14.18 -12.45 -8.52
C ASN A 134 14.30 -11.01 -8.01
N LEU A 135 13.77 -10.73 -6.81
CA LEU A 135 13.83 -9.41 -6.16
C LEU A 135 14.03 -9.55 -4.65
N TYR A 136 15.22 -9.18 -4.19
CA TYR A 136 15.61 -9.13 -2.78
C TYR A 136 15.99 -7.70 -2.40
N VAL A 137 15.65 -7.32 -1.17
CA VAL A 137 15.97 -6.01 -0.60
C VAL A 137 16.78 -6.17 0.68
N GLU A 138 17.85 -5.40 0.83
CA GLU A 138 18.64 -5.35 2.06
C GLU A 138 17.87 -4.62 3.16
N THR A 139 17.74 -5.26 4.33
CA THR A 139 16.99 -4.71 5.48
C THR A 139 17.82 -4.59 6.76
N HIS A 140 19.13 -4.81 6.69
CA HIS A 140 20.05 -4.65 7.82
C HIS A 140 20.36 -3.15 8.07
N TYR A 141 19.33 -2.42 8.46
CA TYR A 141 19.36 -1.00 8.77
C TYR A 141 18.51 -0.72 10.01
N ASP A 142 18.84 0.34 10.74
CA ASP A 142 17.93 0.89 11.75
C ASP A 142 16.64 1.40 11.10
N THR A 143 15.57 1.57 11.88
CA THR A 143 14.24 1.98 11.39
C THR A 143 14.28 3.24 10.52
N GLU A 144 14.99 4.26 10.96
CA GLU A 144 15.02 5.56 10.27
C GLU A 144 15.71 5.41 8.92
N THR A 145 16.88 4.75 8.89
CA THR A 145 17.62 4.48 7.66
C THR A 145 16.83 3.57 6.72
N LEU A 146 16.18 2.53 7.23
CA LEU A 146 15.38 1.60 6.45
C LEU A 146 14.22 2.31 5.74
N LEU A 147 13.45 3.12 6.48
CA LEU A 147 12.32 3.85 5.91
C LEU A 147 12.79 4.94 4.94
N LYS A 148 13.91 5.61 5.22
CA LYS A 148 14.50 6.58 4.29
C LYS A 148 14.95 5.91 2.99
N ILE A 149 15.55 4.72 3.05
CA ILE A 149 15.89 3.95 1.84
C ILE A 149 14.63 3.60 1.07
N LEU A 150 13.60 3.06 1.75
CA LEU A 150 12.32 2.74 1.13
C LEU A 150 11.74 3.94 0.37
N THR A 151 11.57 5.08 1.04
CA THR A 151 10.93 6.25 0.43
C THR A 151 11.82 6.89 -0.64
N THR A 152 13.05 7.28 -0.29
CA THR A 152 13.87 8.14 -1.17
C THR A 152 14.65 7.40 -2.25
N ARG A 153 15.02 6.13 -2.03
CA ARG A 153 15.87 5.38 -2.95
C ARG A 153 15.12 4.32 -3.74
N ILE A 154 13.90 3.99 -3.33
CA ILE A 154 13.08 2.98 -3.99
C ILE A 154 11.80 3.63 -4.52
N LEU A 155 10.89 4.07 -3.64
CA LEU A 155 9.57 4.57 -4.03
C LEU A 155 9.65 5.82 -4.90
N ASP A 156 10.44 6.82 -4.51
CA ASP A 156 10.67 8.04 -5.30
C ASP A 156 11.25 7.71 -6.68
N VAL A 157 12.21 6.77 -6.74
CA VAL A 157 12.92 6.41 -7.97
C VAL A 157 12.02 5.66 -8.96
N ILE A 158 11.12 4.80 -8.46
CA ILE A 158 10.11 4.13 -9.32
C ILE A 158 8.88 5.02 -9.58
N GLY A 159 8.82 6.21 -8.96
CA GLY A 159 7.70 7.14 -9.06
C GLY A 159 6.41 6.59 -8.47
N TYR A 160 6.49 5.88 -7.34
CA TYR A 160 5.34 5.39 -6.61
C TYR A 160 4.89 6.45 -5.58
N ASP A 161 3.63 6.86 -5.64
CA ASP A 161 3.08 7.83 -4.69
C ASP A 161 2.66 7.14 -3.38
N TYR A 162 3.33 7.50 -2.30
CA TYR A 162 3.09 6.95 -0.96
C TYR A 162 2.56 7.98 0.03
N ARG A 163 2.11 9.16 -0.43
CA ARG A 163 1.62 10.24 0.44
C ARG A 163 0.40 9.83 1.27
N ASP A 164 -0.44 8.97 0.71
CA ASP A 164 -1.65 8.46 1.39
C ASP A 164 -1.40 7.19 2.21
N ILE A 165 -0.15 6.69 2.25
CA ILE A 165 0.21 5.56 3.11
C ILE A 165 0.45 6.07 4.52
N THR A 166 -0.21 5.44 5.47
CA THR A 166 0.01 5.69 6.90
C THR A 166 0.41 4.43 7.63
N ILE A 167 1.20 4.58 8.69
CA ILE A 167 1.68 3.49 9.53
C ILE A 167 1.06 3.64 10.91
N THR A 168 0.45 2.57 11.40
CA THR A 168 0.03 2.48 12.80
C THR A 168 1.19 1.95 13.63
N VAL A 169 1.43 2.58 14.77
CA VAL A 169 2.45 2.19 15.74
C VAL A 169 1.81 2.04 17.10
N ARG A 170 2.35 1.15 17.92
CA ARG A 170 1.86 0.93 19.28
C ARG A 170 2.17 2.18 20.13
N ASN A 171 1.19 2.62 20.92
CA ASN A 171 1.37 3.60 21.99
C ASN A 171 2.21 2.93 23.08
N ASP A 172 3.30 3.57 23.48
CA ASP A 172 4.13 3.13 24.60
C ASP A 172 3.56 3.63 25.93
#